data_AF-A0A8T1TN40-F1
#
_entry.id   AF-A0A8T1TN40-F1
#
_cell.length_a   1.000
_cell.length_b   1.000
_cell.length_c   1.000
_cell.angle_alpha   90.00
_cell.angle_beta   90.00
_cell.angle_gamma   90.00
#
_symmetry.space_group_name_H-M   'P 1'
#
loop_
_entity.id
_entity.type
_entity.pdbx_description
1 polymer ?
#
loop_
_entity_poly.entity_id
_entity_poly.type
_entity_poly.pdbx_seq_one_letter_code
_entity_poly.pdbx_strand_id
1 'polypeptide(L)'
;MLVKKCITAVENLKIREDANRQAISYTDVAVDILNVGLFLATDVKITSEWHSIAKLVGGARALITWVKSVELENPEDEEERSQILEDVKNMDMRGSINSGGQVLLFVKFTRFADQGWMSDGCMVTAANRIAAEASWNPPPKVYVANPTFAGFVLQEQHNRFVDTNNFIFSKCQDDMVIVFPIHVKVDIPRWCGAIFDIKRRSVWVYDPFHDKDYEAAAETILEKVYMPLISPAYQLEIRLYRAWRQRDGFSCGVYVAHWFDH
;
A
#
# COMPACT_ATOMS: atom_id res chain seq x y z
N MET A 1 13.17 -2.14 22.27
CA MET A 1 13.76 -0.82 22.65
C MET A 1 15.22 -0.95 23.06
N LEU A 2 15.58 -1.94 23.89
CA LEU A 2 16.95 -2.20 24.35
C LEU A 2 17.93 -2.57 23.23
N VAL A 3 17.63 -3.60 22.42
CA VAL A 3 18.50 -4.05 21.31
C VAL A 3 18.87 -2.91 20.34
N LYS A 4 17.92 -2.02 20.02
CA LYS A 4 18.19 -0.84 19.18
C LYS A 4 19.20 0.11 19.83
N LYS A 5 19.07 0.37 21.14
CA LYS A 5 20.02 1.21 21.88
C LYS A 5 21.42 0.57 21.89
N CYS A 6 21.51 -0.75 22.05
CA CYS A 6 22.77 -1.48 21.99
C CYS A 6 23.41 -1.38 20.59
N ILE A 7 22.63 -1.54 19.52
CA ILE A 7 23.13 -1.36 18.13
C ILE A 7 23.67 0.05 17.94
N THR A 8 22.90 1.08 18.29
CA THR A 8 23.34 2.48 18.17
C THR A 8 24.59 2.77 18.98
N ALA A 9 24.74 2.17 20.17
CA ALA A 9 25.95 2.31 20.97
C ALA A 9 27.18 1.69 20.26
N VAL A 10 27.04 0.51 19.66
CA VAL A 10 28.10 -0.14 18.89
C VAL A 10 28.47 0.66 17.64
N GLU A 11 27.47 1.16 16.90
CA GLU A 11 27.68 2.00 15.71
C GLU A 11 28.42 3.30 16.06
N ASN A 12 28.02 3.97 17.14
CA ASN A 12 28.68 5.18 17.61
C ASN A 12 30.13 4.93 18.04
N LEU A 13 30.41 3.78 18.66
CA LEU A 13 31.78 3.39 19.02
C LEU A 13 32.64 3.23 17.77
N LYS A 14 32.13 2.51 16.75
CA LYS A 14 32.84 2.34 15.47
C LYS A 14 33.17 3.66 14.80
N ILE A 15 32.20 4.56 14.72
CA ILE A 15 32.41 5.89 14.15
C ILE A 15 33.54 6.65 14.86
N ARG A 16 33.61 6.56 16.19
CA ARG A 16 34.66 7.23 16.98
C ARG A 16 36.04 6.61 16.73
N GLU A 17 36.14 5.31 16.61
CA GLU A 17 37.41 4.60 16.48
C GLU A 17 37.94 4.62 15.05
N ASP A 18 37.04 4.58 14.06
CA ASP A 18 37.39 4.85 12.66
C ASP A 18 37.94 6.28 12.50
N ALA A 19 37.39 7.27 13.22
CA ALA A 19 37.93 8.63 13.26
C ALA A 19 39.34 8.70 13.88
N ASN A 20 39.67 7.76 14.77
CA ASN A 20 41.00 7.58 15.35
C ASN A 20 41.95 6.70 14.50
N ARG A 21 41.54 6.31 13.29
CA ARG A 21 42.27 5.37 12.40
C ARG A 21 42.53 3.98 13.03
N GLN A 22 41.72 3.59 14.00
CA GLN A 22 41.70 2.23 14.54
C GLN A 22 40.47 1.50 14.02
N ALA A 23 40.67 0.57 13.08
CA ALA A 23 39.58 -0.27 12.59
C ALA A 23 39.22 -1.30 13.67
N ILE A 24 37.99 -1.25 14.19
CA ILE A 24 37.49 -2.20 15.19
C ILE A 24 36.45 -3.13 14.57
N SER A 25 36.68 -4.44 14.71
CA SER A 25 35.74 -5.48 14.28
C SER A 25 34.53 -5.58 15.21
N TYR A 26 33.39 -6.01 14.68
CA TYR A 26 32.20 -6.33 15.50
C TYR A 26 32.47 -7.45 16.52
N THR A 27 33.46 -8.30 16.27
CA THR A 27 33.86 -9.39 17.17
C THR A 27 34.56 -8.91 18.43
N ASP A 28 35.12 -7.70 18.40
CA ASP A 28 35.99 -7.19 19.45
C ASP A 28 35.26 -6.20 20.38
N VAL A 29 33.97 -5.98 20.11
CA VAL A 29 33.13 -5.02 20.83
C VAL A 29 32.11 -5.79 21.66
N ALA A 30 31.97 -5.38 22.93
CA ALA A 30 30.91 -5.85 23.81
C ALA A 30 30.14 -4.65 24.40
N VAL A 31 28.86 -4.87 24.66
CA VAL A 31 27.95 -3.90 25.29
C VAL A 31 27.60 -4.41 26.68
N ASP A 32 27.93 -3.62 27.69
CA ASP A 32 27.50 -3.88 29.06
C ASP A 32 26.10 -3.29 29.28
N ILE A 33 25.18 -4.14 29.73
CA ILE A 33 23.83 -3.74 30.11
C ILE A 33 23.71 -3.86 31.62
N LEU A 34 23.59 -2.70 32.27
CA LEU A 34 23.53 -2.60 33.73
C LEU A 34 22.50 -3.58 34.33
N ASN A 35 22.95 -4.38 35.29
CA ASN A 35 22.16 -5.42 35.99
C ASN A 35 21.65 -6.58 35.10
N VAL A 36 22.15 -6.71 33.86
CA VAL A 36 21.80 -7.80 32.96
C VAL A 36 23.03 -8.59 32.54
N GLY A 37 24.12 -7.90 32.14
CA GLY A 37 25.39 -8.53 31.81
C GLY A 37 26.07 -7.94 30.58
N LEU A 38 27.22 -8.54 30.22
CA LEU A 38 28.04 -8.17 29.07
C LEU A 38 27.67 -9.03 27.85
N PHE A 39 27.40 -8.39 26.72
CA PHE A 39 26.99 -9.06 25.47
C PHE A 39 27.91 -8.68 24.33
N LEU A 40 28.36 -9.64 23.54
CA LEU A 40 29.14 -9.32 22.33
C LEU A 40 28.25 -8.57 21.34
N ALA A 41 28.84 -7.65 20.59
CA ALA A 41 28.11 -6.91 19.56
C ALA A 41 27.58 -7.84 18.45
N THR A 42 28.23 -8.97 18.21
CA THR A 42 27.73 -10.06 17.35
C THR A 42 26.41 -10.63 17.88
N ASP A 43 26.30 -10.89 19.18
CA ASP A 43 25.10 -11.46 19.80
C ASP A 43 23.94 -10.46 19.76
N VAL A 44 24.24 -9.18 19.98
CA VAL A 44 23.26 -8.08 19.83
C VAL A 44 22.74 -8.01 18.40
N LYS A 45 23.62 -8.14 17.40
CA LYS A 45 23.24 -8.15 15.98
C LYS A 45 22.38 -9.38 15.64
N ILE A 46 22.79 -10.58 16.04
CA ILE A 46 22.02 -11.82 15.85
C ILE A 46 20.64 -11.69 16.48
N THR A 47 20.55 -11.15 17.70
CA THR A 47 19.27 -10.93 18.39
C THR A 47 18.37 -9.96 17.63
N SER A 48 18.95 -8.90 17.04
CA SER A 48 18.20 -7.96 16.20
C SER A 48 17.68 -8.60 14.93
N GLU A 49 18.50 -9.41 14.26
CA GLU A 49 18.09 -10.18 13.07
C GLU A 49 16.97 -11.18 13.42
N TRP A 50 17.10 -11.87 14.55
CA TRP A 50 16.06 -12.76 15.09
C TRP A 50 14.75 -12.02 15.34
N HIS A 51 14.77 -10.85 15.98
CA HIS A 51 13.57 -10.04 16.17
C HIS A 51 12.94 -9.60 14.84
N SER A 52 13.75 -9.32 13.82
CA SER A 52 13.25 -8.99 12.47
C SER A 52 12.56 -10.20 11.83
N ILE A 53 13.21 -11.36 11.83
CA ILE A 53 12.68 -12.60 11.27
C ILE A 53 11.41 -13.04 12.01
N ALA A 54 11.40 -12.98 13.34
CA ALA A 54 10.25 -13.35 14.16
C ALA A 54 9.00 -12.52 13.79
N LYS A 55 9.17 -11.23 13.49
CA LYS A 55 8.08 -10.38 13.01
C LYS A 55 7.56 -10.81 11.64
N LEU A 56 8.45 -11.16 10.72
CA LEU A 56 8.06 -11.65 9.38
C LEU A 56 7.26 -12.95 9.48
N VAL A 57 7.77 -13.91 10.26
CA VAL A 57 7.10 -15.20 10.51
C VAL A 57 5.76 -15.00 11.22
N GLY A 58 5.71 -14.09 12.20
CA GLY A 58 4.47 -13.72 12.88
C GLY A 58 3.43 -13.15 11.91
N GLY A 59 3.83 -12.23 11.04
CA GLY A 59 2.96 -11.64 10.01
C GLY A 59 2.44 -12.68 9.01
N ALA A 60 3.31 -13.57 8.52
CA ALA A 60 2.91 -14.65 7.61
C ALA A 60 1.87 -15.58 8.25
N ARG A 61 2.08 -15.96 9.51
CA ARG A 61 1.13 -16.79 10.26
C ARG A 61 -0.21 -16.10 10.47
N ALA A 62 -0.19 -14.83 10.85
CA ALA A 62 -1.42 -14.04 11.02
C ALA A 62 -2.20 -13.96 9.72
N LEU A 63 -1.50 -13.74 8.60
CA LEU A 63 -2.11 -13.73 7.26
C LEU A 63 -2.76 -15.08 6.91
N ILE A 64 -2.04 -16.19 7.08
CA ILE A 64 -2.57 -17.53 6.83
C ILE A 64 -3.82 -17.80 7.68
N THR A 65 -3.78 -17.45 8.96
CA THR A 65 -4.94 -17.60 9.86
C THR A 65 -6.11 -16.75 9.40
N TRP A 66 -5.85 -15.51 8.99
CA TRP A 66 -6.88 -14.60 8.50
C TRP A 66 -7.55 -15.14 7.22
N VAL A 67 -6.77 -15.56 6.20
CA VAL A 67 -7.31 -16.14 4.95
C VAL A 67 -8.22 -17.33 5.24
N LYS A 68 -7.84 -18.20 6.19
CA LYS A 68 -8.67 -19.34 6.61
C LYS A 68 -9.95 -18.94 7.34
N SER A 69 -9.97 -17.77 7.98
CA SER A 69 -11.10 -17.31 8.79
C SER A 69 -12.18 -16.59 8.00
N VAL A 70 -11.90 -16.19 6.75
CA VAL A 70 -12.88 -15.54 5.89
C VAL A 70 -14.02 -16.54 5.63
N GLU A 71 -15.27 -16.09 5.68
CA GLU A 71 -16.42 -16.90 5.27
C GLU A 71 -16.54 -16.86 3.75
N LEU A 72 -16.74 -18.02 3.11
CA LEU A 72 -16.97 -18.09 1.66
C LEU A 72 -18.46 -18.15 1.39
N GLU A 73 -18.88 -17.40 0.38
CA GLU A 73 -20.26 -17.46 -0.12
C GLU A 73 -20.42 -18.61 -1.12
N ASN A 74 -19.40 -18.89 -1.94
CA ASN A 74 -19.44 -19.94 -2.96
C ASN A 74 -18.45 -21.07 -2.68
N PRO A 75 -18.83 -22.34 -2.93
CA PRO A 75 -17.91 -23.48 -2.79
C PRO A 75 -16.68 -23.44 -3.72
N GLU A 76 -16.79 -22.77 -4.87
CA GLU A 76 -15.71 -22.62 -5.86
C GLU A 76 -14.55 -21.78 -5.31
N ASP A 77 -14.84 -20.85 -4.39
CA ASP A 77 -13.87 -19.98 -3.74
C ASP A 77 -12.91 -20.75 -2.80
N GLU A 78 -13.22 -22.01 -2.45
CA GLU A 78 -12.37 -22.83 -1.58
C GLU A 78 -11.12 -23.34 -2.31
N GLU A 79 -11.21 -23.59 -3.62
CA GLU A 79 -10.06 -23.93 -4.45
C GLU A 79 -9.13 -22.72 -4.59
N GLU A 80 -9.69 -21.54 -4.85
CA GLU A 80 -8.95 -20.29 -4.92
C GLU A 80 -8.27 -19.96 -3.59
N ARG A 81 -9.00 -20.09 -2.47
CA ARG A 81 -8.43 -19.96 -1.12
C ARG A 81 -7.26 -20.91 -0.90
N SER A 82 -7.40 -22.16 -1.32
CA SER A 82 -6.34 -23.17 -1.17
C SER A 82 -5.09 -22.77 -1.95
N GLN A 83 -5.26 -22.24 -3.16
CA GLN A 83 -4.17 -21.70 -3.97
C GLN A 83 -3.51 -20.48 -3.30
N ILE A 84 -4.29 -19.51 -2.81
CA ILE A 84 -3.79 -18.34 -2.08
C ILE A 84 -2.95 -18.76 -0.86
N LEU A 85 -3.45 -19.74 -0.10
CA LEU A 85 -2.73 -20.26 1.07
C LEU A 85 -1.41 -20.91 0.69
N GLU A 86 -1.34 -21.59 -0.46
CA GLU A 86 -0.11 -22.20 -0.95
C GLU A 86 0.87 -21.15 -1.47
N ASP A 87 0.38 -20.13 -2.19
CA ASP A 87 1.19 -19.02 -2.66
C ASP A 87 1.84 -18.27 -1.49
N VAL A 88 1.06 -17.94 -0.45
CA VAL A 88 1.56 -17.26 0.75
C VAL A 88 2.67 -18.06 1.45
N LYS A 89 2.60 -19.39 1.48
CA LYS A 89 3.66 -20.24 2.06
C LYS A 89 4.95 -20.21 1.23
N ASN A 90 4.82 -20.04 -0.08
CA ASN A 90 5.93 -20.06 -1.03
C ASN A 90 6.54 -18.65 -1.28
N MET A 91 5.94 -17.59 -0.74
CA MET A 91 6.47 -16.23 -0.84
C MET A 91 7.79 -16.05 -0.08
N ASP A 92 8.75 -15.35 -0.71
CA ASP A 92 9.94 -14.88 -0.02
C ASP A 92 9.57 -13.79 1.00
N MET A 93 9.62 -14.13 2.29
CA MET A 93 9.33 -13.21 3.39
C MET A 93 10.30 -12.01 3.47
N ARG A 94 11.48 -12.10 2.84
CA ARG A 94 12.43 -10.99 2.70
C ARG A 94 12.31 -10.28 1.35
N GLY A 95 11.53 -10.86 0.44
CA GLY A 95 11.31 -10.37 -0.89
C GLY A 95 10.32 -9.21 -0.95
N SER A 96 10.02 -8.84 -2.17
CA SER A 96 9.08 -7.79 -2.50
C SER A 96 8.28 -8.14 -3.74
N ILE A 97 7.06 -7.61 -3.78
CA ILE A 97 6.20 -7.65 -4.97
C ILE A 97 6.46 -6.34 -5.73
N ASN A 98 6.81 -6.45 -7.00
CA ASN A 98 6.93 -5.28 -7.89
C ASN A 98 5.68 -5.19 -8.77
N SER A 99 4.91 -4.13 -8.59
CA SER A 99 3.69 -3.88 -9.37
C SER A 99 3.67 -2.44 -9.86
N GLY A 100 3.78 -2.24 -11.17
CA GLY A 100 3.68 -0.92 -11.79
C GLY A 100 4.74 0.09 -11.33
N GLY A 101 5.95 -0.37 -10.96
CA GLY A 101 7.03 0.51 -10.51
C GLY A 101 7.01 0.84 -9.02
N GLN A 102 6.07 0.27 -8.24
CA GLN A 102 6.12 0.27 -6.79
C GLN A 102 6.60 -1.08 -6.25
N VAL A 103 7.45 -1.01 -5.22
CA VAL A 103 8.00 -2.17 -4.52
C VAL A 103 7.28 -2.33 -3.18
N LEU A 104 6.47 -3.38 -3.05
CA LEU A 104 5.80 -3.73 -1.80
C LEU A 104 6.58 -4.83 -1.07
N LEU A 105 7.18 -4.49 0.07
CA LEU A 105 7.84 -5.47 0.94
C LEU A 105 6.82 -6.41 1.57
N PHE A 106 7.15 -7.70 1.71
CA PHE A 106 6.28 -8.69 2.35
C PHE A 106 5.77 -8.24 3.74
N VAL A 107 6.64 -7.64 4.56
CA VAL A 107 6.26 -7.13 5.89
C VAL A 107 5.17 -6.04 5.87
N LYS A 108 5.01 -5.34 4.75
CA LYS A 108 3.96 -4.33 4.56
C LYS A 108 2.67 -4.99 4.10
N PHE A 109 2.78 -6.00 3.24
CA PHE A 109 1.68 -6.85 2.84
C PHE A 109 1.05 -7.52 4.06
N THR A 110 1.80 -8.20 4.92
CA THR A 110 1.22 -8.90 6.08
C THR A 110 0.56 -8.01 7.13
N ARG A 111 0.67 -6.67 7.03
CA ARG A 111 0.02 -5.75 7.98
C ARG A 111 -1.48 -5.64 7.80
N PHE A 112 -2.03 -5.99 6.64
CA PHE A 112 -3.47 -5.96 6.47
C PHE A 112 -4.15 -7.11 7.25
N ALA A 113 -3.41 -8.19 7.52
CA ALA A 113 -3.91 -9.27 8.34
C ALA A 113 -4.25 -8.76 9.74
N ASP A 114 -5.31 -9.31 10.35
CA ASP A 114 -5.73 -8.99 11.72
C ASP A 114 -6.16 -7.52 11.91
N GLN A 115 -7.15 -7.07 11.13
CA GLN A 115 -7.79 -5.75 11.26
C GLN A 115 -6.89 -4.53 10.98
N GLY A 116 -5.76 -4.73 10.30
CA GLY A 116 -4.86 -3.64 9.93
C GLY A 116 -5.33 -2.86 8.71
N TRP A 117 -5.09 -1.55 8.71
CA TRP A 117 -5.43 -0.68 7.57
C TRP A 117 -4.55 -0.99 6.37
N MET A 118 -5.16 -1.05 5.18
CA MET A 118 -4.45 -1.19 3.93
C MET A 118 -3.55 0.04 3.69
N SER A 119 -2.27 -0.20 3.39
CA SER A 119 -1.33 0.88 3.06
C SER A 119 -1.40 1.27 1.58
N ASP A 120 -0.92 2.46 1.24
CA ASP A 120 -0.87 2.98 -0.15
C ASP A 120 -0.23 1.98 -1.10
N GLY A 121 0.89 1.37 -0.69
CA GLY A 121 1.60 0.38 -1.51
C GLY A 121 0.78 -0.89 -1.75
N CYS A 122 -0.03 -1.32 -0.78
CA CYS A 122 -0.93 -2.46 -0.96
C CYS A 122 -2.06 -2.10 -1.92
N MET A 123 -2.69 -0.93 -1.73
CA MET A 123 -3.79 -0.44 -2.57
C MET A 123 -3.35 -0.29 -4.03
N VAL A 124 -2.21 0.37 -4.28
CA VAL A 124 -1.67 0.55 -5.64
C VAL A 124 -1.28 -0.78 -6.26
N THR A 125 -0.67 -1.70 -5.48
CA THR A 125 -0.32 -3.04 -5.97
C THR A 125 -1.56 -3.81 -6.41
N ALA A 126 -2.63 -3.78 -5.60
CA ALA A 126 -3.91 -4.42 -5.91
C ALA A 126 -4.57 -3.79 -7.14
N ALA A 127 -4.72 -2.47 -7.18
CA ALA A 127 -5.30 -1.75 -8.31
C ALA A 127 -4.53 -2.02 -9.62
N ASN A 128 -3.19 -2.05 -9.59
CA ASN A 128 -2.37 -2.37 -10.76
C ASN A 128 -2.58 -3.81 -11.24
N ARG A 129 -2.77 -4.76 -10.32
CA ARG A 129 -3.04 -6.16 -10.66
C ARG A 129 -4.41 -6.29 -11.33
N ILE A 130 -5.44 -5.70 -10.72
CA ILE A 130 -6.80 -5.63 -11.26
C ILE A 130 -6.78 -4.99 -12.65
N ALA A 131 -6.13 -3.83 -12.80
CA ALA A 131 -6.02 -3.15 -14.08
C ALA A 131 -5.30 -3.99 -15.14
N ALA A 132 -4.25 -4.74 -14.76
CA ALA A 132 -3.53 -5.62 -15.67
C ALA A 132 -4.40 -6.78 -16.14
N GLU A 133 -5.12 -7.45 -15.24
CA GLU A 133 -6.03 -8.56 -15.55
C GLU A 133 -7.23 -8.07 -16.38
N ALA A 134 -7.84 -6.97 -15.96
CA ALA A 134 -8.91 -6.31 -16.70
C ALA A 134 -8.46 -5.74 -18.05
N SER A 135 -7.15 -5.60 -18.32
CA SER A 135 -6.61 -5.16 -19.62
C SER A 135 -6.29 -6.33 -20.57
N TRP A 136 -6.56 -7.59 -20.20
CA TRP A 136 -6.33 -8.77 -21.04
C TRP A 136 -7.42 -9.06 -22.07
N ASN A 137 -7.08 -8.82 -23.35
CA ASN A 137 -7.71 -9.17 -24.63
C ASN A 137 -9.22 -9.62 -24.69
N PRO A 138 -10.17 -8.83 -25.26
CA PRO A 138 -10.06 -7.43 -25.69
C PRO A 138 -10.87 -6.50 -24.77
N PRO A 139 -10.27 -6.00 -23.68
CA PRO A 139 -10.96 -5.16 -22.73
C PRO A 139 -10.48 -3.70 -22.84
N PRO A 140 -11.16 -2.75 -22.16
CA PRO A 140 -10.68 -1.37 -22.08
C PRO A 140 -9.24 -1.30 -21.56
N LYS A 141 -8.52 -0.24 -21.95
CA LYS A 141 -7.21 0.03 -21.35
C LYS A 141 -7.42 0.61 -19.95
N VAL A 142 -7.17 -0.19 -18.93
CA VAL A 142 -7.31 0.24 -17.53
C VAL A 142 -5.97 0.77 -17.02
N TYR A 143 -5.99 2.00 -16.50
CA TYR A 143 -4.83 2.65 -15.91
C TYR A 143 -5.05 2.89 -14.42
N VAL A 144 -3.96 2.91 -13.66
CA VAL A 144 -4.02 3.21 -12.22
C VAL A 144 -3.32 4.54 -11.96
N ALA A 145 -4.04 5.47 -11.35
CA ALA A 145 -3.46 6.70 -10.84
C ALA A 145 -2.93 6.48 -9.42
N ASN A 146 -1.73 6.98 -9.13
CA ASN A 146 -1.10 6.77 -7.83
C ASN A 146 -1.68 7.74 -6.77
N PRO A 147 -2.29 7.25 -5.68
CA PRO A 147 -2.89 8.08 -4.62
C PRO A 147 -1.89 9.01 -3.93
N THR A 148 -0.61 8.64 -3.88
CA THR A 148 0.43 9.44 -3.19
C THR A 148 0.58 10.84 -3.76
N PHE A 149 0.17 11.05 -5.03
CA PHE A 149 0.27 12.35 -5.69
C PHE A 149 -0.64 13.40 -5.06
N ALA A 150 -1.81 13.00 -4.55
CA ALA A 150 -2.74 13.89 -3.86
C ALA A 150 -2.19 14.41 -2.51
N GLY A 151 -1.18 13.74 -1.95
CA GLY A 151 -0.54 14.11 -0.68
C GLY A 151 0.59 15.14 -0.80
N PHE A 152 0.99 15.54 -2.01
CA PHE A 152 2.07 16.51 -2.18
C PHE A 152 1.61 17.94 -1.81
N VAL A 153 2.23 18.49 -0.77
CA VAL A 153 1.94 19.85 -0.27
C VAL A 153 2.57 20.94 -1.16
N LEU A 154 3.71 20.64 -1.79
CA LEU A 154 4.41 21.58 -2.65
C LEU A 154 3.91 21.45 -4.09
N GLN A 155 3.41 22.56 -4.65
CA GLN A 155 2.83 22.59 -5.99
C GLN A 155 3.85 22.22 -7.08
N GLU A 156 5.14 22.48 -6.88
CA GLU A 156 6.20 22.01 -7.78
C GLU A 156 6.38 20.48 -7.76
N GLN A 157 6.26 19.83 -6.59
CA GLN A 157 6.30 18.38 -6.48
C GLN A 157 5.04 17.76 -7.09
N HIS A 158 3.89 18.36 -6.79
CA HIS A 158 2.61 18.00 -7.37
C HIS A 158 2.66 18.06 -8.90
N ASN A 159 3.07 19.18 -9.50
CA ASN A 159 3.20 19.32 -10.96
C ASN A 159 4.25 18.37 -11.58
N ARG A 160 5.28 17.98 -10.80
CA ARG A 160 6.31 17.02 -11.21
C ARG A 160 5.91 15.57 -11.08
N PHE A 161 4.74 15.22 -10.53
CA PHE A 161 4.35 13.82 -10.31
C PHE A 161 2.91 13.50 -10.71
N VAL A 162 2.01 14.49 -10.70
CA VAL A 162 0.60 14.34 -11.09
C VAL A 162 0.43 13.96 -12.56
N ASP A 163 1.49 14.05 -13.38
CA ASP A 163 1.40 13.76 -14.81
C ASP A 163 2.69 13.21 -15.48
N THR A 164 3.75 12.92 -14.71
CA THR A 164 5.11 12.97 -15.29
C THR A 164 5.67 11.68 -15.85
N ASN A 165 5.08 10.50 -15.58
CA ASN A 165 5.63 9.28 -16.17
C ASN A 165 4.82 8.69 -17.32
N ASN A 166 3.57 9.13 -17.58
CA ASN A 166 2.82 8.84 -18.81
C ASN A 166 1.46 9.58 -18.91
N PHE A 167 1.39 10.86 -18.57
CA PHE A 167 0.28 11.77 -18.92
C PHE A 167 -1.15 11.17 -18.84
N ILE A 168 -1.49 10.38 -17.81
CA ILE A 168 -2.69 9.50 -17.85
C ILE A 168 -3.95 10.33 -18.05
N PHE A 169 -4.08 11.44 -17.32
CA PHE A 169 -5.24 12.32 -17.38
C PHE A 169 -5.19 13.30 -18.57
N SER A 170 -4.02 13.85 -18.89
CA SER A 170 -3.88 14.82 -19.98
C SER A 170 -3.79 14.21 -21.38
N LYS A 171 -3.56 12.90 -21.49
CA LYS A 171 -3.62 12.11 -22.74
C LYS A 171 -4.73 11.05 -22.74
N CYS A 172 -5.79 11.26 -21.94
CA CYS A 172 -6.98 10.40 -21.97
C CYS A 172 -7.47 10.15 -23.40
N GLN A 173 -7.80 8.89 -23.70
CA GLN A 173 -8.42 8.43 -24.95
C GLN A 173 -9.80 7.84 -24.67
N ASP A 174 -10.69 7.82 -25.67
CA ASP A 174 -12.07 7.34 -25.53
C ASP A 174 -12.19 5.90 -24.99
N ASP A 175 -11.19 5.04 -25.15
CA ASP A 175 -11.19 3.65 -24.69
C ASP A 175 -10.55 3.43 -23.31
N MET A 176 -10.19 4.51 -22.62
CA MET A 176 -9.51 4.44 -21.32
C MET A 176 -10.48 4.38 -20.16
N VAL A 177 -10.13 3.53 -19.19
CA VAL A 177 -10.67 3.55 -17.84
C VAL A 177 -9.53 3.88 -16.89
N ILE A 178 -9.74 4.79 -15.94
CA ILE A 178 -8.72 5.13 -14.94
C ILE A 178 -9.27 4.80 -13.55
N VAL A 179 -8.62 3.87 -12.88
CA VAL A 179 -8.86 3.52 -11.49
C VAL A 179 -7.98 4.41 -10.62
N PHE A 180 -8.60 5.12 -9.68
CA PHE A 180 -7.92 6.06 -8.82
C PHE A 180 -8.30 5.85 -7.35
N PRO A 181 -7.46 5.15 -6.57
CA PRO A 181 -7.60 5.15 -5.13
C PRO A 181 -7.41 6.57 -4.59
N ILE A 182 -8.27 7.01 -3.68
CA ILE A 182 -8.22 8.36 -3.10
C ILE A 182 -8.05 8.22 -1.59
N HIS A 183 -6.94 8.74 -1.07
CA HIS A 183 -6.71 8.82 0.36
C HIS A 183 -7.28 10.13 0.90
N VAL A 184 -8.40 10.06 1.61
CA VAL A 184 -9.12 11.22 2.15
C VAL A 184 -8.92 11.31 3.65
N LYS A 185 -8.70 12.53 4.14
CA LYS A 185 -8.62 12.81 5.58
C LYS A 185 -9.57 13.95 5.94
N VAL A 186 -10.69 13.60 6.55
CA VAL A 186 -11.63 14.55 7.18
C VAL A 186 -11.33 14.60 8.69
N ASP A 187 -11.80 13.63 9.46
CA ASP A 187 -11.42 13.40 10.86
C ASP A 187 -10.37 12.28 10.97
N ILE A 188 -10.66 11.13 10.34
CA ILE A 188 -9.78 9.95 10.33
C ILE A 188 -9.34 9.67 8.88
N PRO A 189 -8.09 9.28 8.61
CA PRO A 189 -7.69 8.86 7.27
C PRO A 189 -8.50 7.64 6.78
N ARG A 190 -9.04 7.68 5.57
CA ARG A 190 -9.80 6.59 4.94
C ARG A 190 -9.52 6.49 3.45
N TRP A 191 -9.73 5.29 2.91
CA TRP A 191 -9.74 5.05 1.48
C TRP A 191 -11.13 5.29 0.90
N CYS A 192 -11.20 6.17 -0.08
CA CYS A 192 -12.26 6.22 -1.08
C CYS A 192 -11.66 5.78 -2.43
N GLY A 193 -12.50 5.62 -3.45
CA GLY A 193 -12.06 5.33 -4.81
C GLY A 193 -12.78 6.19 -5.83
N ALA A 194 -12.15 6.35 -7.00
CA ALA A 194 -12.82 6.82 -8.18
C ALA A 194 -12.48 5.97 -9.41
N ILE A 195 -13.44 5.86 -10.33
CA ILE A 195 -13.26 5.25 -11.65
C ILE A 195 -13.66 6.29 -12.70
N PHE A 196 -12.72 6.70 -13.54
CA PHE A 196 -12.98 7.52 -14.71
C PHE A 196 -13.27 6.60 -15.89
N ASP A 197 -14.50 6.62 -16.39
CA ASP A 197 -14.88 6.00 -17.66
C ASP A 197 -14.94 7.09 -18.72
N ILE A 198 -13.86 7.22 -19.49
CA ILE A 198 -13.72 8.28 -20.49
C ILE A 198 -14.75 8.09 -21.61
N LYS A 199 -15.01 6.84 -21.99
CA LYS A 199 -15.98 6.48 -23.02
C LYS A 199 -17.40 6.93 -22.66
N ARG A 200 -17.80 6.67 -21.41
CA ARG A 200 -19.15 6.98 -20.89
C ARG A 200 -19.26 8.39 -20.32
N ARG A 201 -18.15 9.13 -20.27
CA ARG A 201 -18.05 10.49 -19.76
C ARG A 201 -18.49 10.61 -18.30
N SER A 202 -18.14 9.61 -17.48
CA SER A 202 -18.54 9.56 -16.08
C SER A 202 -17.35 9.30 -15.17
N VAL A 203 -17.34 9.95 -14.01
CA VAL A 203 -16.43 9.64 -12.90
C VAL A 203 -17.26 9.08 -11.76
N TRP A 204 -17.11 7.79 -11.48
CA TRP A 204 -17.76 7.17 -10.33
C TRP A 204 -16.92 7.37 -9.10
N VAL A 205 -17.54 7.74 -7.98
CA VAL A 205 -16.88 7.93 -6.68
C VAL A 205 -17.52 7.00 -5.67
N TYR A 206 -16.70 6.32 -4.88
CA TYR A 206 -17.14 5.38 -3.87
C TYR A 206 -16.42 5.64 -2.54
N ASP A 207 -17.21 5.89 -1.50
CA ASP A 207 -16.78 5.81 -0.12
C ASP A 207 -17.47 4.61 0.55
N PRO A 208 -16.73 3.60 1.04
CA PRO A 208 -17.32 2.42 1.69
C PRO A 208 -18.22 2.73 2.91
N PHE A 209 -18.08 3.90 3.54
CA PHE A 209 -18.95 4.30 4.65
C PHE A 209 -20.25 4.99 4.20
N HIS A 210 -20.29 5.45 2.94
CA HIS A 210 -21.28 6.38 2.40
C HIS A 210 -21.39 7.66 3.24
N ASP A 211 -20.25 8.16 3.68
CA ASP A 211 -20.11 9.37 4.48
C ASP A 211 -20.00 10.60 3.56
N LYS A 212 -20.97 11.51 3.70
CA LYS A 212 -21.09 12.67 2.81
C LYS A 212 -19.89 13.61 2.87
N ASP A 213 -19.24 13.72 4.03
CA ASP A 213 -18.10 14.63 4.18
C ASP A 213 -16.87 14.07 3.45
N TYR A 214 -16.69 12.75 3.50
CA TYR A 214 -15.62 12.05 2.78
C TYR A 214 -15.86 12.04 1.28
N GLU A 215 -17.10 11.83 0.85
CA GLU A 215 -17.50 11.93 -0.55
C GLU A 215 -17.24 13.33 -1.09
N ALA A 216 -17.73 14.37 -0.42
CA ALA A 216 -17.49 15.76 -0.83
C ALA A 216 -15.99 16.11 -0.88
N ALA A 217 -15.20 15.59 0.06
CA ALA A 217 -13.75 15.75 0.04
C ALA A 217 -13.10 15.02 -1.15
N ALA A 218 -13.53 13.80 -1.47
CA ALA A 218 -13.08 13.08 -2.66
C ALA A 218 -13.45 13.82 -3.95
N GLU A 219 -14.70 14.25 -4.09
CA GLU A 219 -15.17 15.06 -5.22
C GLU A 219 -14.35 16.34 -5.38
N THR A 220 -14.11 17.06 -4.28
CA THR A 220 -13.28 18.28 -4.28
C THR A 220 -11.87 18.01 -4.81
N ILE A 221 -11.25 16.88 -4.43
CA ILE A 221 -9.94 16.48 -4.95
C ILE A 221 -10.03 16.24 -6.45
N LEU A 222 -11.05 15.51 -6.91
CA LEU A 222 -11.23 15.21 -8.34
C LEU A 222 -11.44 16.49 -9.17
N GLU A 223 -12.36 17.35 -8.75
CA GLU A 223 -12.73 18.58 -9.48
C GLU A 223 -11.60 19.59 -9.55
N LYS A 224 -10.86 19.79 -8.45
CA LYS A 224 -9.84 20.86 -8.38
C LYS A 224 -8.48 20.42 -8.91
N VAL A 225 -8.19 19.12 -8.86
CA VAL A 225 -6.85 18.60 -9.17
C VAL A 225 -6.82 17.83 -10.48
N TYR A 226 -7.73 16.88 -10.67
CA TYR A 226 -7.60 15.89 -11.74
C TYR A 226 -8.45 16.18 -12.97
N MET A 227 -9.71 16.60 -12.79
CA MET A 227 -10.58 17.02 -13.89
C MET A 227 -9.99 18.13 -14.77
N PRO A 228 -9.29 19.16 -14.23
CA PRO A 228 -8.68 20.20 -15.04
C PRO A 228 -7.53 19.71 -15.93
N LEU A 229 -6.98 18.52 -15.66
CA LEU A 229 -5.95 17.89 -16.48
C LEU A 229 -6.54 17.20 -17.71
N ILE A 230 -7.82 16.82 -17.66
CA ILE A 230 -8.53 16.15 -18.74
C ILE A 230 -9.09 17.19 -19.70
N SER A 231 -9.08 16.90 -21.00
CA SER A 231 -9.69 17.78 -22.00
C SER A 231 -11.16 18.09 -21.65
N PRO A 232 -11.56 19.39 -21.58
CA PRO A 232 -12.94 19.77 -21.32
C PRO A 232 -13.96 19.22 -22.33
N ALA A 233 -13.50 18.79 -23.51
CA ALA A 233 -14.34 18.18 -24.55
C ALA A 233 -15.01 16.88 -24.09
N TYR A 234 -14.43 16.17 -23.11
CA TYR A 234 -15.02 14.95 -22.57
C TYR A 234 -16.25 15.20 -21.68
N GLN A 235 -16.40 16.41 -21.10
CA GLN A 235 -17.55 16.79 -20.27
C GLN A 235 -17.90 15.74 -19.21
N LEU A 236 -16.91 15.32 -18.42
CA LEU A 236 -17.08 14.27 -17.42
C LEU A 236 -18.04 14.70 -16.30
N GLU A 237 -18.95 13.81 -15.92
CA GLU A 237 -19.88 14.02 -14.81
C GLU A 237 -19.52 13.12 -13.61
N ILE A 238 -19.42 13.71 -12.41
CA ILE A 238 -19.22 12.94 -11.18
C ILE A 238 -20.53 12.26 -10.77
N ARG A 239 -20.44 10.99 -10.38
CA ARG A 239 -21.55 10.18 -9.90
C ARG A 239 -21.12 9.40 -8.66
N LEU A 240 -22.01 9.35 -7.68
CA LEU A 240 -21.78 8.57 -6.48
C LEU A 240 -22.20 7.12 -6.71
N TYR A 241 -21.27 6.20 -6.46
CA TYR A 241 -21.53 4.78 -6.41
C TYR A 241 -22.04 4.41 -5.00
N ARG A 242 -23.08 3.58 -4.98
CA ARG A 242 -23.82 3.20 -3.76
C ARG A 242 -24.00 1.69 -3.78
N ALA A 243 -23.05 0.96 -3.20
CA ALA A 243 -23.15 -0.48 -3.11
C ALA A 243 -22.70 -0.95 -1.73
N TRP A 244 -21.70 -1.84 -1.68
CA TRP A 244 -21.23 -2.45 -0.45
C TRP A 244 -20.89 -1.41 0.60
N ARG A 245 -21.34 -1.63 1.83
CA ARG A 245 -21.13 -0.72 2.94
C ARG A 245 -20.24 -1.38 3.99
N GLN A 246 -19.12 -0.74 4.28
CA GLN A 246 -18.23 -1.14 5.35
C GLN A 246 -18.94 -1.03 6.71
N ARG A 247 -18.68 -2.01 7.59
CA ARG A 247 -19.23 -2.06 8.96
C ARG A 247 -18.18 -2.03 10.07
N ASP A 248 -16.92 -2.25 9.74
CA ASP A 248 -15.79 -2.18 10.67
C ASP A 248 -15.00 -0.86 10.50
N GLY A 249 -13.91 -0.67 11.24
CA GLY A 249 -13.08 0.55 11.19
C GLY A 249 -11.80 0.47 10.35
N PHE A 250 -11.59 -0.58 9.55
CA PHE A 250 -10.28 -0.85 8.93
C PHE A 250 -10.33 -1.35 7.48
N SER A 251 -11.45 -1.88 7.01
CA SER A 251 -11.56 -2.56 5.72
C SER A 251 -11.83 -1.63 4.52
N CYS A 252 -11.89 -0.31 4.68
CA CYS A 252 -12.17 0.65 3.59
C CYS A 252 -11.34 0.39 2.33
N GLY A 253 -10.04 0.10 2.48
CA GLY A 253 -9.18 -0.22 1.34
C GLY A 253 -9.54 -1.54 0.65
N VAL A 254 -10.02 -2.54 1.39
CA VAL A 254 -10.49 -3.81 0.82
C VAL A 254 -11.76 -3.59 -0.01
N TYR A 255 -12.72 -2.82 0.52
CA TYR A 255 -13.95 -2.49 -0.20
C TYR A 255 -13.66 -1.70 -1.50
N VAL A 256 -12.74 -0.73 -1.46
CA VAL A 256 -12.35 0.03 -2.65
C VAL A 256 -11.66 -0.88 -3.69
N ALA A 257 -10.74 -1.75 -3.27
CA ALA A 257 -10.07 -2.68 -4.18
C ALA A 257 -11.07 -3.69 -4.79
N HIS A 258 -11.98 -4.23 -3.98
CA HIS A 258 -13.04 -5.12 -4.43
C HIS A 258 -13.97 -4.43 -5.43
N TRP A 259 -14.32 -3.16 -5.19
CA TRP A 259 -15.11 -2.38 -6.14
C TRP A 259 -14.39 -2.13 -7.47
N PHE A 260 -13.07 -1.92 -7.46
CA PHE A 260 -12.31 -1.79 -8.71
C PHE A 260 -12.27 -3.06 -9.55
N ASP A 261 -12.43 -4.22 -8.91
CA ASP A 261 -12.43 -5.53 -9.56
C ASP A 261 -13.78 -5.87 -10.24
N HIS A 262 -14.87 -5.21 -9.83
CA HIS A 262 -16.23 -5.45 -10.31
C HIS A 262 -16.69 -4.46 -11.40
#